data_AF-A0A2N2SEH5-F1
#
_entry.id   AF-A0A2N2SEH5-F1
#
_cell.length_a   1.000
_cell.length_b   1.000
_cell.length_c   1.000
_cell.angle_alpha   90.00
_cell.angle_beta   90.00
_cell.angle_gamma   90.00
#
_symmetry.space_group_name_H-M   'P 1'
#
loop_
_entity.id
_entity.type
_entity.pdbx_description
1 polymer ?
#
loop_
_entity_poly.entity_id
_entity_poly.type
_entity_poly.pdbx_seq_one_letter_code
_entity_poly.pdbx_strand_id
1 'polypeptide(L)' 'MNNLQEPFKINLNQNLWGLIISLSALGLAEYHKLCTLFYFAVVISIVMIVSVTITTYAYTAKYYKNKHE' A
#
# COMPACT_ATOMS: atom_id res chain seq x y z
N MET A 1 -10.52 5.00 -34.80
CA MET A 1 -9.86 5.66 -33.65
C MET A 1 -9.39 4.57 -32.71
N ASN A 2 -8.08 4.31 -32.67
CA ASN A 2 -7.51 3.28 -31.80
C ASN A 2 -7.59 3.80 -30.36
N ASN A 3 -8.49 3.22 -29.57
CA ASN A 3 -8.49 3.37 -28.13
C ASN A 3 -7.24 2.66 -27.58
N LEU A 4 -6.09 3.33 -27.68
CA LEU A 4 -4.89 2.93 -26.97
C LEU A 4 -5.18 3.18 -25.49
N GLN A 5 -5.71 2.16 -24.82
CA GLN A 5 -5.72 2.09 -23.38
C GLN A 5 -4.27 2.29 -22.95
N GLU A 6 -3.97 3.46 -22.38
CA GLU A 6 -2.67 3.73 -21.76
C GLU A 6 -2.38 2.53 -20.85
N PRO A 7 -1.22 1.87 -20.99
CA PRO A 7 -0.91 0.75 -20.13
C PRO A 7 -1.07 1.28 -18.72
N PHE A 8 -1.92 0.61 -17.93
CA PHE A 8 -2.10 0.91 -16.52
C PHE A 8 -0.72 0.65 -15.89
N LYS A 9 0.16 1.65 -15.98
CA LYS A 9 1.52 1.58 -15.50
C LYS A 9 1.34 1.73 -14.01
N ILE A 10 1.10 0.59 -13.35
CA ILE A 10 0.99 0.52 -11.92
C ILE A 10 2.38 0.84 -11.38
N ASN A 11 2.68 2.13 -11.32
CA ASN A 11 3.80 2.66 -10.59
C ASN A 11 3.37 2.61 -9.12
N LEU A 12 3.31 1.39 -8.58
CA LEU A 12 3.01 1.13 -7.19
C LEU A 12 4.01 1.96 -6.38
N ASN A 13 3.50 2.97 -5.68
CA ASN A 13 4.27 3.73 -4.71
C ASN A 13 5.02 2.75 -3.80
N GLN A 14 6.32 2.94 -3.55
CA GLN A 14 7.14 2.01 -2.76
C GLN A 14 6.52 1.70 -1.39
N ASN A 15 5.74 2.64 -0.84
CA ASN A 15 4.97 2.42 0.40
C ASN A 15 3.91 1.30 0.26
N LEU A 16 3.34 1.09 -0.92
CA LEU A 16 2.39 0.02 -1.17
C LEU A 16 3.09 -1.34 -1.29
N TRP A 17 4.29 -1.39 -1.89
CA TRP A 17 5.12 -2.60 -1.89
C TRP A 17 5.60 -2.98 -0.49
N GLY A 18 6.02 -2.00 0.32
CA GLY A 18 6.38 -2.25 1.71
C GLY A 18 5.21 -2.80 2.54
N LEU A 19 3.97 -2.35 2.26
CA LEU A 19 2.77 -2.87 2.91
C LEU A 19 2.52 -4.35 2.55
N ILE A 20 2.64 -4.71 1.27
CA ILE A 20 2.48 -6.10 0.83
C ILE A 20 3.50 -7.01 1.53
N ILE A 21 4.76 -6.58 1.60
CA ILE A 21 5.82 -7.35 2.28
C ILE A 21 5.54 -7.47 3.78
N SER A 22 5.11 -6.40 4.45
CA SER A 22 4.85 -6.44 5.90
C SER A 22 3.66 -7.35 6.25
N LEU A 23 2.58 -7.30 5.48
CA LEU A 23 1.42 -8.18 5.67
C LEU A 23 1.76 -9.64 5.37
N SER A 24 2.58 -9.90 4.36
CA SER A 24 3.07 -11.25 4.07
C SER A 24 3.94 -11.79 5.22
N ALA A 25 4.84 -10.97 5.74
CA ALA A 25 5.67 -11.32 6.90
C ALA A 25 4.82 -11.54 8.16
N LEU A 26 3.76 -10.76 8.37
CA LEU A 26 2.83 -10.94 9.48
C LEU A 26 2.11 -12.29 9.40
N GLY A 27 1.58 -12.65 8.22
CA GLY A 27 0.92 -13.94 8.01
C GLY A 27 1.86 -15.14 8.20
N LEU A 28 3.12 -15.03 7.74
CA LEU A 28 4.13 -16.06 7.98
C LEU A 28 4.54 -16.15 9.45
N ALA A 29 4.65 -15.03 10.14
CA ALA A 29 4.97 -14.99 11.57
C ALA A 29 3.87 -15.63 12.42
N GLU A 30 2.61 -15.38 12.08
CA GLU A 30 1.45 -15.99 12.72
C GLU A 30 1.40 -17.50 12.45
N TYR A 31 1.59 -17.91 11.19
CA TYR A 31 1.60 -19.33 10.79
C TYR A 31 2.67 -20.14 11.55
N HIS A 32 3.87 -19.59 11.72
CA HIS A 32 4.98 -20.24 12.43
C HIS A 32 5.00 -20.00 13.95
N LYS A 33 3.99 -19.30 14.52
CA LYS A 33 3.92 -18.92 15.95
C LYS A 33 5.16 -18.18 16.46
N LEU A 34 5.77 -17.35 15.62
CA LEU A 34 6.96 -16.56 15.97
C LEU A 34 6.53 -15.27 16.68
N CYS A 35 6.32 -15.33 18.00
CA CYS A 35 5.83 -14.18 18.80
C CYS A 35 6.61 -12.87 18.57
N THR A 36 7.95 -12.92 18.54
CA THR A 36 8.76 -11.70 18.36
C THR A 36 8.60 -11.11 16.95
N LEU A 37 8.54 -11.97 15.92
CA LEU A 37 8.38 -11.55 14.54
C LEU A 37 6.97 -11.01 14.29
N PHE A 38 5.96 -11.58 14.97
CA PHE A 38 4.58 -11.15 14.91
C PHE A 38 4.43 -9.70 15.40
N TYR A 39 4.90 -9.37 16.61
CA TYR A 39 4.80 -7.99 17.12
C TYR A 39 5.52 -6.98 16.22
N PHE A 40 6.70 -7.33 15.70
CA PHE A 40 7.44 -6.47 14.79
C PHE A 40 6.70 -6.25 13.47
N ALA A 41 6.15 -7.33 12.89
CA ALA A 41 5.37 -7.26 11.66
C ALA A 41 4.05 -6.50 11.83
N VAL A 42 3.40 -6.57 13.01
CA VAL A 42 2.20 -5.77 13.33
C VAL A 42 2.54 -4.28 13.31
N VAL A 43 3.59 -3.87 14.02
CA VAL A 43 4.00 -2.45 14.10
C VAL A 43 4.33 -1.91 12.71
N ILE A 44 5.13 -2.64 11.93
CA ILE A 44 5.46 -2.23 10.56
C ILE A 44 4.20 -2.15 9.70
N SER A 45 3.30 -3.14 9.78
CA SER A 45 2.07 -3.13 8.99
C SER A 45 1.17 -1.93 9.32
N ILE A 46 1.06 -1.55 10.60
CA ILE A 46 0.30 -0.35 10.99
C ILE A 46 0.92 0.91 10.38
N VAL A 47 2.24 1.08 10.47
CA VAL A 47 2.94 2.24 9.89
C VAL A 47 2.75 2.30 8.38
N MET A 48 2.85 1.16 7.69
CA MET A 48 2.67 1.09 6.25
C MET A 48 1.22 1.37 5.84
N ILE A 49 0.23 0.89 6.60
CA ILE A 49 -1.20 1.20 6.37
C ILE A 49 -1.41 2.71 6.45
N VAL A 50 -0.96 3.36 7.53
CA VAL A 50 -1.11 4.81 7.69
C VAL A 50 -0.48 5.57 6.52
N SER A 51 0.73 5.18 6.13
CA SER A 51 1.46 5.79 5.01
C SER A 51 0.72 5.64 3.67
N VAL A 52 0.19 4.45 3.38
CA VAL A 52 -0.61 4.17 2.18
C VAL A 52 -1.94 4.91 2.21
N THR A 53 -2.61 5.00 3.36
CA THR A 53 -3.86 5.74 3.51
C THR A 53 -3.65 7.22 3.23
N ILE A 54 -2.60 7.85 3.80
CA ILE A 54 -2.30 9.27 3.56
C ILE A 54 -1.99 9.52 2.09
N THR A 55 -1.12 8.71 1.49
CA THR A 55 -0.75 8.89 0.07
C THR A 55 -1.95 8.68 -0.84
N THR A 56 -2.75 7.64 -0.62
CA THR A 56 -3.99 7.39 -1.37
C THR A 56 -4.97 8.54 -1.22
N TYR A 57 -5.16 9.07 0.00
CA TYR A 57 -6.04 10.20 0.24
C TYR A 57 -5.57 11.46 -0.49
N ALA A 58 -4.27 11.77 -0.42
CA ALA A 58 -3.68 12.91 -1.13
C ALA A 58 -3.85 12.80 -2.66
N TYR A 59 -3.60 11.61 -3.23
CA TYR A 59 -3.84 11.36 -4.66
C TYR A 59 -5.31 11.49 -5.02
N THR A 60 -6.21 10.97 -4.19
CA THR A 60 -7.65 11.06 -4.40
C THR A 60 -8.13 12.50 -4.36
N ALA A 61 -7.71 13.27 -3.35
CA ALA A 61 -8.05 14.69 -3.23
C ALA A 61 -7.51 15.52 -4.41
N LYS A 62 -6.27 15.26 -4.84
CA LYS A 62 -5.68 15.91 -6.02
C LYS A 62 -6.43 15.56 -7.30
N TYR A 63 -6.81 14.30 -7.49
CA TYR A 63 -7.61 13.86 -8.64
C TYR A 63 -8.98 14.53 -8.65
N TYR A 64 -9.65 14.59 -7.49
CA TYR A 64 -10.96 15.23 -7.37
C TYR A 64 -10.88 16.74 -7.65
N LYS A 65 -9.85 17.42 -7.13
CA LYS A 65 -9.61 18.84 -7.42
C LYS A 65 -9.38 19.09 -8.90
N ASN A 66 -8.47 18.35 -9.54
CA ASN A 66 -8.16 18.50 -10.98
C ASN A 66 -9.33 18.14 -11.90
N LYS A 67 -10.33 17.37 -11.42
CA LYS A 67 -11.51 16.99 -12.21
C LYS A 67 -12.65 18.01 -12.10
N HIS A 68 -12.61 18.87 -11.09
CA HIS A 68 -13.61 19.90 -10.82
C HIS A 68 -13.10 21.34 -11.06
N GLU A 69 -11.86 21.51 -11.54
CA GLU A 69 -11.34 22.72 -12.21
C GLU A 69 -11.53 22.61 -13.73
#